data_AF-A0A9W8BGF9-F1
#
_entry.id   AF-A0A9W8BGF9-F1
#
_cell.length_a   1.000
_cell.length_b   1.000
_cell.length_c   1.000
_cell.angle_alpha   90.00
_cell.angle_beta   90.00
_cell.angle_gamma   90.00
#
_symmetry.space_group_name_H-M   'P 1'
#
loop_
_entity.id
_entity.type
_entity.pdbx_description
1 polymer ?
#
loop_
_entity_poly.entity_id
_entity_poly.type
_entity_poly.pdbx_seq_one_letter_code
_entity_poly.pdbx_strand_id
1 'polypeptide(L)'
;MDYTTYYKSLWDLVRRPSEPEQHNDLCAQVSQFSSVVSSAEGISREQWIESLAVAASFAVSGFEWAGPETLKQAERWTKVISEHLGMDAYNGTLAPDVFRAMCTSHVKPYFGSRAGDRPSSQPQFTLLAGGKKTTLSDTDRWRKQPQCIATFTWALDHVEDKGIKELTSYILPVILALVEDYDCQAKIWGLRVAQVLLDRGGSEFLRKSGIAGLVDKSTRGCLVYRSESGGAELLRLGFGTAIKVARIMYPLKDDSRYAQQWWMLAERVVANNVYVSENIAANSVLCEQCTPLCQALGPAIARYLRPLVGILAQCLHSPVYLSSSIAQLHLAAIGQFDALILACPQRASTYTADIVAALAYSWSSTLHEQCSGVVNVGLIQELTLSVLGRLNHESPDIVGIAITRLHDARPAVFAQWKQAFVTK
;
A
#
# COMPACT_ATOMS: atom_id res chain seq x y z
N MET A 1 -7.88 -35.08 24.78
CA MET A 1 -7.13 -34.92 23.51
C MET A 1 -5.74 -34.45 23.87
N ASP A 2 -4.72 -34.97 23.20
CA ASP A 2 -3.36 -34.44 23.34
C ASP A 2 -3.32 -33.03 22.74
N TYR A 3 -2.92 -32.03 23.55
CA TYR A 3 -2.85 -30.62 23.16
C TYR A 3 -2.01 -30.44 21.89
N THR A 4 -0.93 -31.22 21.78
CA THR A 4 -0.01 -31.21 20.65
C THR A 4 -0.64 -31.65 19.33
N THR A 5 -1.55 -32.62 19.40
CA THR A 5 -2.26 -33.13 18.24
C THR A 5 -3.33 -32.13 17.77
N TYR A 6 -3.94 -31.41 18.71
CA TYR A 6 -5.04 -30.49 18.43
C TYR A 6 -4.60 -29.18 17.75
N TYR A 7 -3.50 -28.55 18.21
CA TYR A 7 -3.03 -27.33 17.52
C TYR A 7 -2.44 -27.65 16.13
N LYS A 8 -1.83 -28.83 15.95
CA LYS A 8 -1.35 -29.30 14.63
C LYS A 8 -2.51 -29.51 13.66
N SER A 9 -3.61 -30.11 14.12
CA SER A 9 -4.80 -30.24 13.28
C SER A 9 -5.38 -28.89 12.91
N LEU A 10 -5.37 -27.90 13.81
CA LEU A 10 -5.79 -26.53 13.49
C LEU A 10 -4.87 -25.89 12.44
N TRP A 11 -3.55 -26.01 12.59
CA TRP A 11 -2.58 -25.49 11.61
C TRP A 11 -2.77 -26.09 10.20
N ASP A 12 -3.06 -27.40 10.15
CA ASP A 12 -3.30 -28.11 8.90
C ASP A 12 -4.68 -27.77 8.30
N LEU A 13 -5.69 -27.43 9.12
CA LEU A 13 -7.01 -27.04 8.63
C LEU A 13 -6.97 -25.75 7.79
N VAL A 14 -6.13 -24.79 8.20
CA VAL A 14 -5.94 -23.51 7.47
C VAL A 14 -5.37 -23.71 6.06
N ARG A 15 -4.80 -24.89 5.79
CA ARG A 15 -4.19 -25.22 4.50
C ARG A 15 -5.20 -25.41 3.35
N ARG A 16 -6.49 -25.62 3.64
CA ARG A 16 -7.50 -26.01 2.63
C ARG A 16 -8.83 -25.23 2.74
N PRO A 17 -8.85 -23.89 2.71
CA PRO A 17 -10.09 -23.14 2.93
C PRO A 17 -11.12 -23.21 1.79
N SER A 18 -10.88 -24.00 0.73
CA SER A 18 -11.61 -23.92 -0.54
C SER A 18 -13.07 -24.42 -0.49
N GLU A 19 -13.50 -25.09 0.58
CA GLU A 19 -14.86 -25.64 0.68
C GLU A 19 -15.66 -24.95 1.79
N PRO A 20 -16.88 -24.43 1.49
CA PRO A 20 -17.69 -23.65 2.45
C PRO A 20 -18.12 -24.48 3.67
N GLU A 21 -18.25 -25.80 3.55
CA GLU A 21 -18.55 -26.69 4.67
C GLU A 21 -17.42 -26.70 5.71
N GLN A 22 -16.16 -26.55 5.26
CA GLN A 22 -14.99 -26.53 6.14
C GLN A 22 -14.87 -25.21 6.94
N HIS A 23 -15.54 -24.14 6.51
CA HIS A 23 -15.50 -22.86 7.22
C HIS A 23 -16.36 -22.87 8.50
N ASN A 24 -17.50 -23.56 8.47
CA ASN A 24 -18.32 -23.78 9.66
C ASN A 24 -17.62 -24.69 10.67
N ASP A 25 -16.94 -25.73 10.19
CA ASP A 25 -16.11 -26.61 11.01
C ASP A 25 -14.92 -25.88 11.62
N LEU A 26 -14.28 -24.96 10.88
CA LEU A 26 -13.21 -24.11 11.38
C LEU A 26 -13.71 -23.24 12.56
N CYS A 27 -14.84 -22.55 12.41
CA CYS A 27 -15.40 -21.73 13.49
C CYS A 27 -15.78 -22.55 14.74
N ALA A 28 -16.29 -23.77 14.56
CA ALA A 28 -16.61 -24.68 15.65
C ALA A 28 -15.35 -25.19 16.37
N GLN A 29 -14.33 -25.62 15.62
CA GLN A 29 -13.05 -26.07 16.16
C GLN A 29 -12.28 -24.93 16.84
N VAL A 30 -12.37 -23.72 16.26
CA VAL A 30 -11.85 -22.51 16.89
C VAL A 30 -12.55 -22.32 18.24
N SER A 31 -13.87 -22.26 18.27
CA SER A 31 -14.61 -22.08 19.52
C SER A 31 -14.26 -23.14 20.59
N GLN A 32 -14.02 -24.39 20.18
CA GLN A 32 -13.59 -25.47 21.06
C GLN A 32 -12.13 -25.30 21.56
N PHE A 33 -11.22 -24.76 20.76
CA PHE A 33 -9.86 -24.46 21.23
C PHE A 33 -9.84 -23.47 22.39
N SER A 34 -10.77 -22.50 22.40
CA SER A 34 -10.87 -21.51 23.48
C SER A 34 -11.06 -22.14 24.86
N SER A 35 -11.85 -23.22 24.94
CA SER A 35 -12.07 -23.94 26.21
C SER A 35 -10.85 -24.77 26.61
N VAL A 36 -10.13 -25.33 25.63
CA VAL A 36 -8.89 -26.09 25.84
C VAL A 36 -7.77 -25.16 26.33
N VAL A 37 -7.54 -24.02 25.68
CA VAL A 37 -6.50 -23.05 26.07
C VAL A 37 -6.71 -22.53 27.49
N SER A 38 -7.97 -22.31 27.89
CA SER A 38 -8.29 -21.79 29.22
C SER A 38 -8.17 -22.83 30.35
N SER A 39 -8.12 -24.13 30.01
CA SER A 39 -8.11 -25.24 30.98
C SER A 39 -6.80 -26.02 30.99
N ALA A 40 -5.81 -25.61 30.20
CA ALA A 40 -4.61 -26.41 29.99
C ALA A 40 -3.53 -26.13 31.04
N GLU A 41 -3.33 -27.09 31.93
CA GLU A 41 -2.23 -27.14 32.89
C GLU A 41 -1.07 -27.99 32.34
N GLY A 42 0.18 -27.59 32.62
CA GLY A 42 1.37 -28.38 32.27
C GLY A 42 1.91 -28.23 30.83
N ILE A 43 1.47 -27.21 30.08
CA ILE A 43 2.00 -26.90 28.74
C ILE A 43 3.40 -26.29 28.84
N SER A 44 4.34 -26.77 28.01
CA SER A 44 5.69 -26.20 27.92
C SER A 44 5.70 -24.82 27.25
N ARG A 45 6.71 -23.99 27.54
CA ARG A 45 6.84 -22.68 26.88
C ARG A 45 6.87 -22.80 25.35
N GLU A 46 7.51 -23.83 24.80
CA GLU A 46 7.59 -24.06 23.36
C GLU A 46 6.20 -24.34 22.75
N GLN A 47 5.38 -25.15 23.41
CA GLN A 47 4.02 -25.44 22.98
C GLN A 47 3.13 -24.19 23.03
N TRP A 48 3.33 -23.31 24.01
CA TRP A 48 2.64 -22.01 24.02
C TRP A 48 3.03 -21.12 22.84
N ILE A 49 4.30 -21.12 22.43
CA ILE A 49 4.77 -20.37 21.26
C ILE A 49 4.17 -20.94 19.97
N GLU A 50 4.09 -22.26 19.83
CA GLU A 50 3.46 -22.90 18.67
C GLU A 50 1.95 -22.59 18.60
N SER A 51 1.25 -22.64 19.74
CA SER A 51 -0.15 -22.23 19.82
C SER A 51 -0.35 -20.75 19.52
N LEU A 52 0.57 -19.89 19.95
CA LEU A 52 0.55 -18.47 19.59
C LEU A 52 0.69 -18.29 18.08
N ALA A 53 1.57 -19.04 17.42
CA ALA A 53 1.74 -18.98 15.97
C ALA A 53 0.46 -19.35 15.21
N VAL A 54 -0.24 -20.37 15.68
CA VAL A 54 -1.54 -20.78 15.13
C VAL A 54 -2.59 -19.69 15.34
N ALA A 55 -2.75 -19.21 16.58
CA ALA A 55 -3.71 -18.15 16.90
C ALA A 55 -3.43 -16.86 16.10
N ALA A 56 -2.17 -16.49 15.97
CA ALA A 56 -1.71 -15.36 15.17
C ALA A 56 -2.10 -15.47 13.69
N SER A 57 -2.10 -16.69 13.12
CA SER A 57 -2.50 -16.90 11.72
C SER A 57 -3.97 -16.59 11.45
N PHE A 58 -4.81 -16.66 12.48
CA PHE A 58 -6.24 -16.32 12.43
C PHE A 58 -6.53 -14.87 12.80
N ALA A 59 -5.58 -14.18 13.44
CA ALA A 59 -5.74 -12.80 13.91
C ALA A 59 -5.41 -11.75 12.83
N VAL A 60 -4.97 -12.16 11.64
CA VAL A 60 -4.68 -11.25 10.52
C VAL A 60 -5.82 -11.25 9.52
N SER A 61 -6.38 -10.06 9.26
CA SER A 61 -7.44 -9.87 8.26
C SER A 61 -6.91 -9.95 6.83
N GLY A 62 -7.78 -10.23 5.87
CA GLY A 62 -7.42 -10.28 4.44
C GLY A 62 -6.98 -11.65 3.92
N PHE A 63 -7.01 -12.68 4.76
CA PHE A 63 -6.92 -14.08 4.35
C PHE A 63 -8.32 -14.69 4.27
N GLU A 64 -8.51 -15.70 3.39
CA GLU A 64 -9.82 -16.30 3.11
C GLU A 64 -10.48 -16.93 4.35
N TRP A 65 -9.68 -17.44 5.31
CA TRP A 65 -10.17 -18.04 6.54
C TRP A 65 -10.43 -17.02 7.67
N ALA A 66 -10.04 -15.76 7.51
CA ALA A 66 -10.11 -14.73 8.54
C ALA A 66 -11.46 -14.01 8.54
N GLY A 67 -12.54 -14.76 8.79
CA GLY A 67 -13.88 -14.20 8.99
C GLY A 67 -13.98 -13.35 10.27
N PRO A 68 -14.99 -12.45 10.38
CA PRO A 68 -15.10 -11.52 11.52
C PRO A 68 -15.18 -12.24 12.88
N GLU A 69 -15.85 -13.39 12.95
CA GLU A 69 -15.97 -14.12 14.22
C GLU A 69 -14.71 -14.94 14.52
N THR A 70 -14.03 -15.46 13.49
CA THR A 70 -12.72 -16.11 13.64
C THR A 70 -11.68 -15.11 14.16
N LEU A 71 -11.67 -13.90 13.62
CA LEU A 71 -10.78 -12.80 14.06
C LEU A 71 -10.99 -12.49 15.55
N LYS A 72 -12.25 -12.28 15.99
CA LYS A 72 -12.55 -12.00 17.40
C LYS A 72 -12.11 -13.13 18.33
N GLN A 73 -12.25 -14.39 17.92
CA GLN A 73 -11.80 -15.52 18.73
C GLN A 73 -10.28 -15.63 18.75
N ALA A 74 -9.62 -15.40 17.62
CA ALA A 74 -8.16 -15.40 17.53
C ALA A 74 -7.53 -14.29 18.38
N GLU A 75 -8.11 -13.09 18.40
CA GLU A 75 -7.70 -12.00 19.29
C GLU A 75 -7.82 -12.37 20.78
N ARG A 76 -8.89 -13.08 21.16
CA ARG A 76 -9.04 -13.59 22.53
C ARG A 76 -7.94 -14.59 22.89
N TRP A 77 -7.60 -15.51 21.98
CA TRP A 77 -6.57 -16.51 22.27
C TRP A 77 -5.18 -15.92 22.31
N THR A 78 -4.85 -15.06 21.34
CA THR A 78 -3.55 -14.38 21.33
C THR A 78 -3.36 -13.63 22.64
N LYS A 79 -4.40 -12.98 23.18
CA LYS A 79 -4.38 -12.38 24.51
C LYS A 79 -4.12 -13.40 25.62
N VAL A 80 -4.93 -14.46 25.73
CA VAL A 80 -4.76 -15.47 26.80
C VAL A 80 -3.38 -16.14 26.73
N ILE A 81 -2.91 -16.51 25.54
CA ILE A 81 -1.61 -17.13 25.33
C ILE A 81 -0.48 -16.14 25.66
N SER A 82 -0.64 -14.87 25.31
CA SER A 82 0.35 -13.82 25.62
C SER A 82 0.50 -13.60 27.14
N GLU A 83 -0.60 -13.68 27.90
CA GLU A 83 -0.57 -13.61 29.38
C GLU A 83 0.22 -14.79 29.97
N HIS A 84 0.04 -16.01 29.44
CA HIS A 84 0.77 -17.20 29.88
C HIS A 84 2.26 -17.16 29.50
N LEU A 85 2.60 -16.50 28.39
CA LEU A 85 3.99 -16.28 27.97
C LEU A 85 4.66 -15.12 28.71
N GLY A 86 3.95 -14.42 29.61
CA GLY A 86 4.47 -13.27 30.34
C GLY A 86 4.74 -12.06 29.44
N MET A 87 4.02 -11.94 28.33
CA MET A 87 4.06 -10.76 27.47
C MET A 87 3.26 -9.62 28.11
N ASP A 88 3.71 -8.37 27.94
CA ASP A 88 3.08 -7.22 28.59
C ASP A 88 1.58 -7.10 28.24
N ALA A 89 0.73 -7.20 29.27
CA ALA A 89 -0.73 -7.31 29.17
C ALA A 89 -1.43 -6.10 28.53
N TYR A 90 -0.74 -4.97 28.37
CA TYR A 90 -1.32 -3.73 27.86
C TYR A 90 -1.06 -3.47 26.37
N ASN A 91 0.04 -4.00 25.80
CA ASN A 91 0.39 -3.79 24.39
C ASN A 91 0.69 -5.08 23.62
N GLY A 92 0.72 -6.25 24.28
CA GLY A 92 0.97 -7.53 23.61
C GLY A 92 2.35 -7.62 22.94
N THR A 93 3.35 -6.92 23.50
CA THR A 93 4.66 -6.80 22.85
C THR A 93 5.41 -8.13 22.86
N LEU A 94 5.77 -8.61 21.67
CA LEU A 94 6.43 -9.88 21.42
C LEU A 94 7.94 -9.73 21.64
N ALA A 95 8.46 -10.53 22.58
CA ALA A 95 9.89 -10.58 22.83
C ALA A 95 10.65 -11.16 21.61
N PRO A 96 11.87 -10.67 21.29
CA PRO A 96 12.60 -11.09 20.09
C PRO A 96 12.95 -12.58 20.04
N ASP A 97 13.05 -13.26 21.18
CA ASP A 97 13.23 -14.71 21.29
C ASP A 97 11.98 -15.46 20.82
N VAL A 98 10.79 -15.01 21.22
CA VAL A 98 9.51 -15.60 20.80
C VAL A 98 9.31 -15.41 19.30
N PHE A 99 9.58 -14.21 18.77
CA PHE A 99 9.55 -13.97 17.32
C PHE A 99 10.49 -14.91 16.57
N ARG A 100 11.73 -15.09 17.05
CA ARG A 100 12.70 -16.02 16.44
C ARG A 100 12.22 -17.45 16.48
N ALA A 101 11.63 -17.90 17.59
CA ALA A 101 11.08 -19.23 17.72
C ALA A 101 9.92 -19.44 16.72
N MET A 102 8.95 -18.52 16.68
CA MET A 102 7.84 -18.56 15.70
C MET A 102 8.36 -18.60 14.26
N CYS A 103 9.32 -17.73 13.92
CA CYS A 103 9.90 -17.70 12.59
C CYS A 103 10.66 -18.99 12.25
N THR A 104 11.38 -19.57 13.20
CA THR A 104 12.17 -20.78 12.97
C THR A 104 11.28 -22.01 12.78
N SER A 105 10.18 -22.10 13.55
CA SER A 105 9.27 -23.25 13.50
C SER A 105 8.24 -23.15 12.36
N HIS A 106 7.68 -21.96 12.11
CA HIS A 106 6.50 -21.80 11.24
C HIS A 106 6.72 -20.97 9.97
N VAL A 107 7.86 -20.31 9.80
CA VAL A 107 8.10 -19.43 8.64
C VAL A 107 9.29 -19.94 7.81
N LYS A 108 10.46 -20.08 8.43
CA LYS A 108 11.71 -20.53 7.80
C LYS A 108 11.58 -21.85 7.03
N PRO A 109 10.81 -22.87 7.47
CA PRO A 109 10.67 -24.12 6.71
C PRO A 109 10.01 -23.93 5.33
N TYR A 110 9.26 -22.85 5.15
CA TYR A 110 8.49 -22.56 3.93
C TYR A 110 9.16 -21.53 3.03
N PHE A 111 10.01 -20.67 3.60
CA PHE A 111 10.81 -19.68 2.88
C PHE A 111 12.27 -20.11 2.65
N GLY A 112 12.73 -21.16 3.33
CA GLY A 112 14.09 -21.69 3.18
C GLY A 112 14.24 -22.60 1.97
N SER A 113 15.27 -22.34 1.16
CA SER A 113 15.74 -23.30 0.16
C SER A 113 16.30 -24.55 0.87
N ARG A 114 15.97 -25.75 0.39
CA ARG A 114 16.31 -27.02 1.05
C ARG A 114 17.83 -27.10 1.28
N ALA A 115 18.22 -27.49 2.49
CA ALA A 115 19.59 -27.85 2.88
C ALA A 115 20.07 -29.15 2.19
N GLY A 116 20.07 -29.16 0.86
CA GLY A 116 20.53 -30.23 0.00
C GLY A 116 21.54 -29.77 -1.06
N ASP A 117 21.61 -28.47 -1.38
CA ASP A 117 22.62 -27.93 -2.29
C ASP A 117 23.68 -27.13 -1.51
N ARG A 118 24.71 -27.88 -1.09
CA ARG A 118 26.05 -27.49 -0.62
C ARG A 118 26.17 -26.58 0.62
N PRO A 119 27.02 -26.95 1.60
CA PRO A 119 27.39 -26.06 2.69
C PRO A 119 28.43 -25.05 2.20
N SER A 120 28.02 -23.85 1.78
CA SER A 120 28.96 -22.73 1.71
C SER A 120 29.01 -22.05 3.08
N SER A 121 30.12 -22.23 3.77
CA SER A 121 30.51 -21.66 5.06
C SER A 121 30.75 -20.13 5.01
N GLN A 122 29.89 -19.37 4.33
CA GLN A 122 29.92 -17.91 4.35
C GLN A 122 28.52 -17.31 4.47
N PRO A 123 28.33 -16.25 5.28
CA PRO A 123 27.10 -15.48 5.27
C PRO A 123 26.95 -14.86 3.88
N GLN A 124 25.99 -15.34 3.09
CA GLN A 124 25.67 -14.81 1.76
C GLN A 124 24.97 -13.44 1.89
N PHE A 125 25.72 -12.43 2.33
CA PHE A 125 25.49 -11.04 1.97
C PHE A 125 26.58 -10.62 0.96
N THR A 126 26.72 -11.38 -0.12
CA THR A 126 27.48 -10.95 -1.30
C THR A 126 26.48 -10.59 -2.39
N LEU A 127 26.44 -9.29 -2.67
CA LEU A 127 25.79 -8.65 -3.82
C LEU A 127 26.24 -9.36 -5.12
N LEU A 128 25.52 -10.40 -5.55
CA LEU A 128 25.74 -10.99 -6.87
C LEU A 128 24.76 -10.36 -7.87
N ALA A 129 25.32 -9.40 -8.61
CA ALA A 129 24.79 -8.96 -9.88
C ALA A 129 24.72 -10.16 -10.85
N GLY A 130 23.55 -10.37 -11.46
CA GLY A 130 23.38 -11.12 -12.71
C GLY A 130 23.73 -12.60 -12.70
N GLY A 131 22.71 -13.46 -12.74
CA GLY A 131 22.89 -14.82 -13.27
C GLY A 131 21.92 -15.86 -12.75
N LYS A 132 21.14 -16.42 -13.67
CA LYS A 132 20.28 -17.62 -13.57
C LYS A 132 19.03 -17.50 -12.68
N LYS A 133 17.88 -17.39 -13.36
CA LYS A 133 16.57 -17.80 -12.86
C LYS A 133 16.67 -19.29 -12.52
N THR A 134 16.91 -19.63 -11.26
CA THR A 134 16.69 -20.98 -10.74
C THR A 134 15.22 -21.32 -10.94
N THR A 135 14.96 -22.49 -11.49
CA THR A 135 13.64 -23.04 -11.80
C THR A 135 12.68 -22.89 -10.63
N LEU A 136 11.52 -22.27 -10.92
CA LEU A 136 10.42 -21.88 -10.02
C LEU A 136 9.79 -22.99 -9.15
N SER A 137 10.23 -24.26 -9.25
CA SER A 137 9.48 -25.38 -8.64
C SER A 137 9.73 -25.59 -7.14
N ASP A 138 10.80 -25.05 -6.56
CA ASP A 138 11.10 -25.19 -5.12
C ASP A 138 10.62 -24.00 -4.27
N THR A 139 10.18 -22.91 -4.90
CA THR A 139 9.66 -21.68 -4.26
C THR A 139 8.18 -21.74 -3.86
N ASP A 140 7.48 -22.85 -4.11
CA ASP A 140 6.02 -22.98 -3.93
C ASP A 140 5.55 -23.43 -2.52
N ARG A 141 6.46 -23.58 -1.54
CA ARG A 141 6.10 -24.17 -0.24
C ARG A 141 5.22 -23.25 0.60
N TRP A 142 5.60 -21.99 0.75
CA TRP A 142 4.81 -21.00 1.49
C TRP A 142 3.49 -20.69 0.79
N ARG A 143 3.42 -20.83 -0.54
CA ARG A 143 2.17 -20.66 -1.31
C ARG A 143 1.12 -21.70 -0.95
N LYS A 144 1.56 -22.93 -0.64
CA LYS A 144 0.67 -23.98 -0.12
C LYS A 144 0.31 -23.77 1.34
N GLN A 145 0.90 -22.79 2.02
CA GLN A 145 0.72 -22.50 3.44
C GLN A 145 0.65 -20.99 3.72
N PRO A 146 -0.35 -20.28 3.19
CA PRO A 146 -0.46 -18.83 3.36
C PRO A 146 -0.59 -18.41 4.84
N GLN A 147 -0.96 -19.31 5.75
CA GLN A 147 -0.95 -19.08 7.19
C GLN A 147 0.42 -18.67 7.75
N CYS A 148 1.53 -19.10 7.12
CA CYS A 148 2.85 -18.69 7.57
C CYS A 148 3.09 -17.18 7.35
N ILE A 149 2.51 -16.60 6.29
CA ILE A 149 2.55 -15.16 6.03
C ILE A 149 1.70 -14.41 7.07
N ALA A 150 0.52 -14.94 7.39
CA ALA A 150 -0.35 -14.37 8.42
C ALA A 150 0.34 -14.35 9.79
N THR A 151 0.85 -15.50 10.25
CA THR A 151 1.62 -15.60 11.50
C THR A 151 2.81 -14.64 11.51
N PHE A 152 3.57 -14.57 10.41
CA PHE A 152 4.72 -13.69 10.31
C PHE A 152 4.33 -12.21 10.41
N THR A 153 3.26 -11.80 9.72
CA THR A 153 2.75 -10.42 9.72
C THR A 153 2.32 -10.02 11.13
N TRP A 154 1.49 -10.86 11.77
CA TRP A 154 1.06 -10.64 13.15
C TRP A 154 2.26 -10.53 14.10
N ALA A 155 3.21 -11.47 14.01
CA ALA A 155 4.38 -11.47 14.88
C ALA A 155 5.22 -10.20 14.70
N LEU A 156 5.36 -9.71 13.47
CA LEU A 156 6.10 -8.50 13.18
C LEU A 156 5.42 -7.25 13.76
N ASP A 157 4.09 -7.16 13.67
CA ASP A 157 3.31 -6.05 14.21
C ASP A 157 3.42 -5.95 15.74
N HIS A 158 3.67 -7.06 16.43
CA HIS A 158 3.73 -7.11 17.89
C HIS A 158 5.15 -7.03 18.47
N VAL A 159 6.21 -7.17 17.69
CA VAL A 159 7.60 -6.98 18.17
C VAL A 159 7.83 -5.52 18.64
N GLU A 160 8.78 -5.23 19.55
CA GLU A 160 9.17 -3.84 19.87
C GLU A 160 10.05 -3.23 18.76
N ASP A 161 9.93 -1.93 18.48
CA ASP A 161 10.73 -1.22 17.47
C ASP A 161 12.24 -1.43 17.63
N LYS A 162 12.74 -1.49 18.86
CA LYS A 162 14.16 -1.77 19.15
C LYS A 162 14.59 -3.15 18.66
N GLY A 163 13.71 -4.15 18.73
CA GLY A 163 13.96 -5.52 18.30
C GLY A 163 13.95 -5.70 16.78
N ILE A 164 13.30 -4.81 16.02
CA ILE A 164 13.21 -4.92 14.55
C ILE A 164 14.60 -4.97 13.89
N LYS A 165 15.56 -4.18 14.39
CA LYS A 165 16.94 -4.17 13.88
C LYS A 165 17.64 -5.51 14.07
N GLU A 166 17.44 -6.16 15.22
CA GLU A 166 18.03 -7.46 15.53
C GLU A 166 17.39 -8.59 14.73
N LEU A 167 16.10 -8.46 14.42
CA LEU A 167 15.29 -9.46 13.72
C LEU A 167 15.32 -9.31 12.21
N THR A 168 15.99 -8.28 11.70
CA THR A 168 16.06 -7.95 10.28
C THR A 168 16.54 -9.11 9.41
N SER A 169 17.46 -9.97 9.90
CA SER A 169 17.92 -11.16 9.17
C SER A 169 16.84 -12.21 8.91
N TYR A 170 15.78 -12.22 9.71
CA TYR A 170 14.60 -13.06 9.52
C TYR A 170 13.53 -12.37 8.67
N ILE A 171 13.41 -11.05 8.79
CA ILE A 171 12.39 -10.25 8.10
C ILE A 171 12.70 -10.08 6.61
N LEU A 172 13.96 -9.75 6.30
CA LEU A 172 14.36 -9.39 4.94
C LEU A 172 14.12 -10.52 3.91
N PRO A 173 14.47 -11.80 4.18
CA PRO A 173 14.20 -12.87 3.22
C PRO A 173 12.71 -13.03 2.89
N VAL A 174 11.82 -12.83 3.87
CA VAL A 174 10.36 -12.93 3.67
C VAL A 174 9.88 -11.79 2.77
N ILE A 175 10.34 -10.55 3.01
CA ILE A 175 10.02 -9.41 2.15
C ILE A 175 10.43 -9.68 0.71
N LEU A 176 11.67 -10.10 0.48
CA LEU A 176 12.18 -10.31 -0.88
C LEU A 176 11.44 -11.43 -1.59
N ALA A 177 11.19 -12.55 -0.90
CA ALA A 177 10.44 -13.67 -1.47
C ALA A 177 9.03 -13.27 -1.90
N LEU A 178 8.33 -12.46 -1.09
CA LEU A 178 6.96 -12.03 -1.37
C LEU A 178 6.90 -10.93 -2.43
N VAL A 179 7.78 -9.92 -2.35
CA VAL A 179 7.80 -8.78 -3.30
C VAL A 179 8.25 -9.20 -4.69
N GLU A 180 9.16 -10.17 -4.80
CA GLU A 180 9.67 -10.67 -6.09
C GLU A 180 8.78 -11.76 -6.72
N ASP A 181 7.75 -12.21 -6.00
CA ASP A 181 6.80 -13.21 -6.49
C ASP A 181 6.05 -12.72 -7.74
N TYR A 182 5.45 -13.63 -8.53
CA TYR A 182 4.61 -13.24 -9.67
C TYR A 182 3.15 -12.97 -9.27
N ASP A 183 2.70 -13.47 -8.13
CA ASP A 183 1.33 -13.31 -7.65
C ASP A 183 1.10 -11.90 -7.08
N CYS A 184 -0.05 -11.31 -7.42
CA CYS A 184 -0.39 -9.95 -7.00
C CYS A 184 -0.58 -9.84 -5.48
N GLN A 185 -1.25 -10.82 -4.87
CA GLN A 185 -1.54 -10.81 -3.43
C GLN A 185 -0.27 -11.04 -2.60
N ALA A 186 0.61 -11.95 -3.03
CA ALA A 186 1.92 -12.13 -2.40
C ALA A 186 2.72 -10.83 -2.37
N LYS A 187 2.77 -10.09 -3.49
CA LYS A 187 3.44 -8.78 -3.55
C LYS A 187 2.82 -7.76 -2.59
N ILE A 188 1.49 -7.70 -2.50
CA ILE A 188 0.77 -6.82 -1.57
C ILE A 188 1.21 -7.10 -0.13
N TRP A 189 1.23 -8.37 0.28
CA TRP A 189 1.71 -8.78 1.60
C TRP A 189 3.18 -8.42 1.82
N GLY A 190 4.04 -8.71 0.84
CA GLY A 190 5.46 -8.35 0.89
C GLY A 190 5.70 -6.85 1.08
N LEU A 191 4.92 -6.01 0.40
CA LEU A 191 5.00 -4.56 0.54
C LEU A 191 4.47 -4.06 1.89
N ARG A 192 3.40 -4.65 2.43
CA ARG A 192 2.91 -4.31 3.78
C ARG A 192 3.99 -4.60 4.82
N VAL A 193 4.58 -5.79 4.78
CA VAL A 193 5.71 -6.17 5.65
C VAL A 193 6.90 -5.23 5.46
N ALA A 194 7.23 -4.88 4.21
CA ALA A 194 8.31 -3.94 3.92
C ALA A 194 8.04 -2.56 4.53
N GLN A 195 6.80 -2.06 4.48
CA GLN A 195 6.45 -0.78 5.09
C GLN A 195 6.64 -0.79 6.61
N VAL A 196 6.27 -1.87 7.30
CA VAL A 196 6.51 -2.03 8.73
C VAL A 196 8.01 -1.97 9.06
N LEU A 197 8.85 -2.66 8.27
CA LEU A 197 10.31 -2.59 8.42
C LEU A 197 10.85 -1.16 8.17
N LEU A 198 10.36 -0.48 7.13
CA LEU A 198 10.80 0.87 6.78
C LEU A 198 10.41 1.91 7.84
N ASP A 199 9.23 1.77 8.44
CA ASP A 199 8.73 2.70 9.46
C ASP A 199 9.44 2.50 10.80
N ARG A 200 9.77 1.25 11.16
CA ARG A 200 10.22 0.89 12.52
C ARG A 200 11.70 0.52 12.62
N GLY A 201 12.34 0.17 11.51
CA GLY A 201 13.75 -0.25 11.48
C GLY A 201 14.77 0.87 11.69
N GLY A 202 14.33 2.13 11.66
CA GLY A 202 15.18 3.32 11.80
C GLY A 202 15.92 3.66 10.50
N SER A 203 15.67 4.85 9.96
CA SER A 203 16.16 5.31 8.65
C SER A 203 17.69 5.20 8.50
N GLU A 204 18.44 5.59 9.53
CA GLU A 204 19.90 5.55 9.49
C GLU A 204 20.45 4.13 9.36
N PHE A 205 19.88 3.18 10.11
CA PHE A 205 20.27 1.77 10.07
C PHE A 205 19.94 1.16 8.71
N LEU A 206 18.71 1.36 8.22
CA LEU A 206 18.24 0.82 6.94
C LEU A 206 19.06 1.36 5.76
N ARG A 207 19.50 2.61 5.83
CA ARG A 207 20.38 3.22 4.83
C ARG A 207 21.81 2.67 4.90
N LYS A 208 22.42 2.63 6.09
CA LYS A 208 23.82 2.17 6.26
C LYS A 208 24.01 0.68 5.98
N SER A 209 23.01 -0.14 6.30
CA SER A 209 23.03 -1.58 6.05
C SER A 209 22.76 -1.97 4.59
N GLY A 210 22.31 -1.02 3.74
CA GLY A 210 21.94 -1.29 2.36
C GLY A 210 20.55 -1.93 2.18
N ILE A 211 19.81 -2.17 3.27
CA ILE A 211 18.48 -2.78 3.23
C ILE A 211 17.50 -1.92 2.45
N ALA A 212 17.52 -0.59 2.66
CA ALA A 212 16.65 0.32 1.92
C ALA A 212 16.88 0.22 0.40
N GLY A 213 18.13 0.07 -0.03
CA GLY A 213 18.46 -0.13 -1.45
C GLY A 213 18.03 -1.48 -2.00
N LEU A 214 18.01 -2.52 -1.17
CA LEU A 214 17.51 -3.83 -1.57
C LEU A 214 15.98 -3.81 -1.73
N VAL A 215 15.27 -3.19 -0.78
CA VAL A 215 13.82 -2.98 -0.87
C VAL A 215 13.48 -2.12 -2.09
N ASP A 216 14.23 -1.04 -2.36
CA ASP A 216 14.05 -0.23 -3.59
C ASP A 216 14.05 -1.11 -4.84
N LYS A 217 15.09 -1.96 -4.97
CA LYS A 217 15.28 -2.81 -6.14
C LYS A 217 14.10 -3.77 -6.33
N SER A 218 13.65 -4.42 -5.27
CA SER A 218 12.55 -5.40 -5.34
C SER A 218 11.20 -4.71 -5.56
N THR A 219 10.95 -3.53 -4.98
CA THR A 219 9.69 -2.78 -5.13
C THR A 219 9.48 -2.22 -6.55
N ARG A 220 10.54 -1.99 -7.35
CA ARG A 220 10.42 -1.44 -8.72
C ARG A 220 9.45 -2.22 -9.60
N GLY A 221 9.39 -3.55 -9.47
CA GLY A 221 8.46 -4.39 -10.23
C GLY A 221 6.99 -4.17 -9.85
N CYS A 222 6.72 -3.64 -8.65
CA CYS A 222 5.38 -3.34 -8.16
C CYS A 222 4.88 -1.94 -8.58
N LEU A 223 5.74 -1.13 -9.20
CA LEU A 223 5.39 0.19 -9.74
C LEU A 223 4.80 0.12 -11.15
N VAL A 224 4.48 -1.07 -11.64
CA VAL A 224 3.84 -1.29 -12.94
C VAL A 224 2.45 -1.83 -12.68
N TYR A 225 1.45 -1.17 -13.25
CA TYR A 225 0.05 -1.54 -13.12
C TYR A 225 -0.19 -2.93 -13.73
N ARG A 226 -1.01 -3.72 -13.03
CA ARG A 226 -1.49 -5.03 -13.46
C ARG A 226 -3.00 -5.02 -13.45
N SER A 227 -3.63 -5.56 -14.49
CA SER A 227 -5.10 -5.63 -14.60
C SER A 227 -5.73 -6.71 -13.72
N GLU A 228 -4.91 -7.54 -13.06
CA GLU A 228 -5.34 -8.58 -12.13
C GLU A 228 -6.01 -8.01 -10.87
N SER A 229 -6.78 -8.84 -10.16
CA SER A 229 -7.38 -8.47 -8.87
C SER A 229 -6.32 -7.95 -7.89
N GLY A 230 -6.57 -6.79 -7.29
CA GLY A 230 -5.61 -6.11 -6.39
C GLY A 230 -4.57 -5.22 -7.09
N GLY A 231 -4.57 -5.11 -8.42
CA GLY A 231 -3.57 -4.31 -9.15
C GLY A 231 -3.49 -2.83 -8.74
N ALA A 232 -4.62 -2.19 -8.43
CA ALA A 232 -4.64 -0.83 -7.90
C ALA A 232 -4.04 -0.74 -6.49
N GLU A 233 -4.30 -1.73 -5.63
CA GLU A 233 -3.73 -1.79 -4.29
C GLU A 233 -2.23 -2.05 -4.33
N LEU A 234 -1.78 -2.98 -5.19
CA LEU A 234 -0.37 -3.24 -5.44
C LEU A 234 0.35 -1.96 -5.87
N LEU A 235 -0.25 -1.18 -6.78
CA LEU A 235 0.29 0.08 -7.24
C LEU A 235 0.38 1.11 -6.10
N ARG A 236 -0.68 1.21 -5.27
CA ARG A 236 -0.73 2.13 -4.12
C ARG A 236 0.37 1.82 -3.11
N LEU A 237 0.47 0.55 -2.71
CA LEU A 237 1.51 0.09 -1.79
C LEU A 237 2.90 0.19 -2.41
N GLY A 238 3.04 -0.06 -3.71
CA GLY A 238 4.29 0.05 -4.45
C GLY A 238 4.83 1.48 -4.40
N PHE A 239 4.02 2.47 -4.78
CA PHE A 239 4.40 3.87 -4.70
C PHE A 239 4.65 4.33 -3.26
N GLY A 240 3.77 3.97 -2.32
CA GLY A 240 3.94 4.31 -0.91
C GLY A 240 5.26 3.79 -0.34
N THR A 241 5.62 2.55 -0.67
CA THR A 241 6.89 1.93 -0.27
C THR A 241 8.08 2.62 -0.94
N ALA A 242 8.02 2.87 -2.25
CA ALA A 242 9.10 3.51 -2.98
C ALA A 242 9.36 4.96 -2.51
N ILE A 243 8.30 5.70 -2.14
CA ILE A 243 8.42 7.03 -1.53
C ILE A 243 9.12 6.96 -0.17
N LYS A 244 8.74 6.00 0.69
CA LYS A 244 9.41 5.80 2.00
C LYS A 244 10.88 5.47 1.81
N VAL A 245 11.19 4.56 0.90
CA VAL A 245 12.58 4.18 0.57
C VAL A 245 13.37 5.38 0.04
N ALA A 246 12.80 6.18 -0.86
CA ALA A 246 13.44 7.38 -1.39
C ALA A 246 13.80 8.37 -0.27
N ARG A 247 12.89 8.59 0.68
CA ARG A 247 13.11 9.47 1.85
C ARG A 247 14.20 8.93 2.79
N ILE A 248 14.28 7.60 2.96
CA ILE A 248 15.30 6.96 3.80
C ILE A 248 16.68 7.01 3.14
N MET A 249 16.78 6.70 1.85
CA MET A 249 18.04 6.66 1.13
C MET A 249 18.62 8.06 0.91
N TYR A 250 17.76 9.03 0.59
CA TYR A 250 18.15 10.38 0.20
C TYR A 250 17.45 11.43 1.08
N PRO A 251 17.89 11.62 2.34
CA PRO A 251 17.24 12.59 3.24
C PRO A 251 17.58 14.05 2.92
N LEU A 252 18.65 14.30 2.16
CA LEU A 252 19.08 15.63 1.76
C LEU A 252 18.74 15.88 0.29
N LYS A 253 18.13 17.02 -0.02
CA LYS A 253 17.73 17.38 -1.40
C LYS A 253 18.95 17.64 -2.32
N ASP A 254 20.11 17.93 -1.75
CA ASP A 254 21.33 18.24 -2.50
C ASP A 254 22.07 16.99 -3.01
N ASP A 255 21.66 15.77 -2.61
CA ASP A 255 22.20 14.54 -3.20
C ASP A 255 21.75 14.46 -4.67
N SER A 256 22.70 14.33 -5.60
CA SER A 256 22.39 14.21 -7.03
C SER A 256 21.46 13.05 -7.37
N ARG A 257 21.43 12.00 -6.53
CA ARG A 257 20.56 10.84 -6.67
C ARG A 257 19.15 11.08 -6.11
N TYR A 258 18.95 12.11 -5.27
CA TYR A 258 17.63 12.50 -4.77
C TYR A 258 16.68 12.78 -5.94
N ALA A 259 17.04 13.75 -6.77
CA ALA A 259 16.21 14.15 -7.91
C ALA A 259 16.00 13.00 -8.89
N GLN A 260 17.03 12.18 -9.14
CA GLN A 260 16.96 11.01 -10.01
C GLN A 260 15.91 9.99 -9.53
N GLN A 261 15.89 9.69 -8.23
CA GLN A 261 14.92 8.75 -7.67
C GLN A 261 13.48 9.26 -7.82
N TRP A 262 13.25 10.54 -7.56
CA TRP A 262 11.92 11.14 -7.69
C TRP A 262 11.47 11.29 -9.15
N TRP A 263 12.39 11.56 -10.09
CA TRP A 263 12.08 11.53 -11.52
C TRP A 263 11.70 10.13 -12.00
N MET A 264 12.36 9.08 -11.50
CA MET A 264 11.97 7.70 -11.80
C MET A 264 10.52 7.42 -11.35
N LEU A 265 10.12 7.89 -10.16
CA LEU A 265 8.73 7.76 -9.70
C LEU A 265 7.75 8.53 -10.59
N ALA A 266 8.08 9.76 -10.98
CA ALA A 266 7.26 10.54 -11.91
C ALA A 266 7.12 9.84 -13.28
N GLU A 267 8.21 9.28 -13.80
CA GLU A 267 8.21 8.50 -15.03
C GLU A 267 7.30 7.28 -14.92
N ARG A 268 7.27 6.59 -13.76
CA ARG A 268 6.35 5.48 -13.52
C ARG A 268 4.89 5.94 -13.49
N VAL A 269 4.57 7.10 -12.91
CA VAL A 269 3.20 7.63 -12.96
C VAL A 269 2.77 7.84 -14.42
N VAL A 270 3.62 8.49 -15.22
CA VAL A 270 3.34 8.77 -16.64
C VAL A 270 3.23 7.48 -17.46
N ALA A 271 4.15 6.53 -17.26
CA ALA A 271 4.16 5.27 -17.99
C ALA A 271 2.91 4.41 -17.68
N ASN A 272 2.46 4.40 -16.44
CA ASN A 272 1.27 3.61 -16.06
C ASN A 272 -0.03 4.17 -16.60
N ASN A 273 -0.15 5.49 -16.80
CA ASN A 273 -1.38 6.07 -17.34
C ASN A 273 -1.74 5.50 -18.73
N VAL A 274 -0.75 5.09 -19.52
CA VAL A 274 -0.97 4.43 -20.82
C VAL A 274 -1.71 3.09 -20.68
N TYR A 275 -1.51 2.38 -19.55
CA TYR A 275 -2.03 1.01 -19.35
C TYR A 275 -3.25 0.93 -18.42
N VAL A 276 -3.44 1.92 -17.54
CA VAL A 276 -4.51 1.92 -16.54
C VAL A 276 -5.91 2.02 -17.16
N SER A 277 -6.02 2.61 -18.37
CA SER A 277 -7.27 2.75 -19.11
C SER A 277 -8.39 3.34 -18.21
N GLU A 278 -9.59 2.75 -18.22
CA GLU A 278 -10.76 3.18 -17.48
C GLU A 278 -10.81 2.68 -16.02
N ASN A 279 -9.74 2.08 -15.49
CA ASN A 279 -9.75 1.62 -14.09
C ASN A 279 -9.68 2.83 -13.12
N ILE A 280 -10.84 3.21 -12.60
CA ILE A 280 -11.02 4.34 -11.67
C ILE A 280 -10.10 4.22 -10.44
N ALA A 281 -9.99 3.02 -9.86
CA ALA A 281 -9.20 2.80 -8.65
C ALA A 281 -7.70 3.01 -8.91
N ALA A 282 -7.18 2.52 -10.03
CA ALA A 282 -5.79 2.70 -10.41
C ALA A 282 -5.49 4.15 -10.86
N ASN A 283 -6.43 4.82 -11.54
CA ASN A 283 -6.30 6.25 -11.86
C ASN A 283 -6.24 7.10 -10.58
N SER A 284 -7.06 6.81 -9.56
CA SER A 284 -7.01 7.49 -8.26
C SER A 284 -5.61 7.39 -7.64
N VAL A 285 -5.04 6.19 -7.66
CA VAL A 285 -3.69 5.94 -7.13
C VAL A 285 -2.64 6.76 -7.88
N LEU A 286 -2.71 6.82 -9.22
CA LEU A 286 -1.79 7.62 -10.03
C LEU A 286 -1.92 9.11 -9.75
N CYS A 287 -3.15 9.63 -9.64
CA CYS A 287 -3.42 11.01 -9.25
C CYS A 287 -2.77 11.31 -7.90
N GLU A 288 -3.06 10.52 -6.87
CA GLU A 288 -2.57 10.72 -5.50
C GLU A 288 -1.03 10.85 -5.40
N GLN A 289 -0.27 10.34 -6.38
CA GLN A 289 1.19 10.48 -6.40
C GLN A 289 1.68 11.88 -6.80
N CYS A 290 0.86 12.72 -7.41
CA CYS A 290 1.29 14.04 -7.89
C CYS A 290 1.74 14.94 -6.73
N THR A 291 1.01 14.97 -5.61
CA THR A 291 1.36 15.80 -4.44
C THR A 291 2.72 15.42 -3.84
N PRO A 292 3.01 14.14 -3.50
CA PRO A 292 4.34 13.74 -3.07
C PRO A 292 5.46 14.12 -4.06
N LEU A 293 5.23 13.95 -5.37
CA LEU A 293 6.19 14.32 -6.41
C LEU A 293 6.43 15.84 -6.43
N CYS A 294 5.37 16.64 -6.35
CA CYS A 294 5.44 18.10 -6.30
C CYS A 294 6.18 18.60 -5.05
N GLN A 295 5.92 18.01 -3.88
CA GLN A 295 6.60 18.37 -2.63
C GLN A 295 8.10 18.01 -2.65
N ALA A 296 8.44 16.89 -3.27
CA ALA A 296 9.83 16.44 -3.36
C ALA A 296 10.63 17.25 -4.39
N LEU A 297 10.12 17.35 -5.62
CA LEU A 297 10.83 17.96 -6.76
C LEU A 297 10.67 19.48 -6.83
N GLY A 298 9.60 20.05 -6.25
CA GLY A 298 9.30 21.47 -6.36
C GLY A 298 9.28 21.92 -7.83
N PRO A 299 9.96 23.03 -8.19
CA PRO A 299 10.01 23.51 -9.57
C PRO A 299 10.56 22.51 -10.59
N ALA A 300 11.35 21.52 -10.16
CA ALA A 300 11.88 20.50 -11.07
C ALA A 300 10.80 19.54 -11.62
N ILE A 301 9.60 19.52 -11.03
CA ILE A 301 8.45 18.77 -11.57
C ILE A 301 8.04 19.28 -12.95
N ALA A 302 8.45 20.51 -13.31
CA ALA A 302 8.17 21.12 -14.59
C ALA A 302 8.53 20.24 -15.80
N ARG A 303 9.51 19.34 -15.67
CA ARG A 303 9.87 18.35 -16.70
C ARG A 303 8.70 17.42 -17.07
N TYR A 304 7.84 17.11 -16.11
CA TYR A 304 6.68 16.22 -16.26
C TYR A 304 5.35 16.97 -16.23
N LEU A 305 5.37 18.30 -16.31
CA LEU A 305 4.17 19.13 -16.17
C LEU A 305 3.10 18.79 -17.22
N ARG A 306 3.47 18.77 -18.51
CA ARG A 306 2.56 18.43 -19.60
C ARG A 306 1.87 17.06 -19.42
N PRO A 307 2.61 15.94 -19.23
CA PRO A 307 1.95 14.65 -19.06
C PRO A 307 1.13 14.59 -17.78
N LEU A 308 1.59 15.17 -16.66
CA LEU A 308 0.81 15.18 -15.42
C LEU A 308 -0.50 15.96 -15.55
N VAL A 309 -0.49 17.14 -16.20
CA VAL A 309 -1.72 17.88 -16.52
C VAL A 309 -2.66 17.03 -17.37
N GLY A 310 -2.14 16.34 -18.39
CA GLY A 310 -2.94 15.44 -19.22
C GLY A 310 -3.61 14.31 -18.44
N ILE A 311 -2.87 13.67 -17.52
CA ILE A 311 -3.38 12.60 -16.65
C ILE A 311 -4.49 13.13 -15.74
N LEU A 312 -4.25 14.25 -15.08
CA LEU A 312 -5.23 14.86 -14.16
C LEU A 312 -6.47 15.33 -14.91
N ALA A 313 -6.31 15.92 -16.09
CA ALA A 313 -7.41 16.34 -16.94
C ALA A 313 -8.25 15.14 -17.39
N GLN A 314 -7.60 14.05 -17.84
CA GLN A 314 -8.26 12.79 -18.22
C GLN A 314 -9.15 12.25 -17.09
N CYS A 315 -8.69 12.33 -15.84
CA CYS A 315 -9.45 11.85 -14.68
C CYS A 315 -10.72 12.65 -14.40
N LEU A 316 -10.82 13.88 -14.93
CA LEU A 316 -12.00 14.74 -14.79
C LEU A 316 -13.02 14.57 -15.92
N HIS A 317 -12.72 13.81 -16.97
CA HIS A 317 -13.61 13.63 -18.12
C HIS A 317 -14.74 12.62 -17.90
N SER A 318 -14.72 11.86 -16.79
CA SER A 318 -15.83 10.96 -16.46
C SER A 318 -16.92 11.74 -15.72
N PRO A 319 -18.22 11.57 -16.05
CA PRO A 319 -19.27 12.30 -15.34
C PRO A 319 -19.39 11.89 -13.85
N VAL A 320 -19.36 12.88 -12.94
CA VAL A 320 -19.39 12.66 -11.48
C VAL A 320 -20.61 11.86 -11.01
N TYR A 321 -21.76 12.05 -11.65
CA TYR A 321 -23.01 11.38 -11.27
C TYR A 321 -23.02 9.86 -11.51
N LEU A 322 -22.02 9.29 -12.19
CA LEU A 322 -21.99 7.86 -12.47
C LEU A 322 -21.65 6.99 -11.25
N SER A 323 -20.78 7.48 -10.35
CA SER A 323 -20.47 6.74 -9.10
C SER A 323 -19.76 7.62 -8.06
N SER A 324 -19.88 7.23 -6.78
CA SER A 324 -19.13 7.86 -5.69
C SER A 324 -17.60 7.75 -5.88
N SER A 325 -17.12 6.65 -6.45
CA SER A 325 -15.69 6.47 -6.74
C SER A 325 -15.16 7.45 -7.79
N ILE A 326 -15.99 7.83 -8.78
CA ILE A 326 -15.64 8.87 -9.75
C ILE A 326 -15.62 10.25 -9.07
N ALA A 327 -16.58 10.53 -8.18
CA ALA A 327 -16.56 11.77 -7.39
C ALA A 327 -15.27 11.88 -6.55
N GLN A 328 -14.83 10.77 -5.94
CA GLN A 328 -13.55 10.70 -5.21
C GLN A 328 -12.34 10.91 -6.14
N LEU A 329 -12.35 10.33 -7.34
CA LEU A 329 -11.31 10.58 -8.35
C LEU A 329 -11.24 12.06 -8.74
N HIS A 330 -12.38 12.73 -8.91
CA HIS A 330 -12.41 14.15 -9.23
C HIS A 330 -11.83 15.00 -8.10
N LEU A 331 -12.21 14.73 -6.85
CA LEU A 331 -11.61 15.40 -5.68
C LEU A 331 -10.10 15.22 -5.66
N ALA A 332 -9.62 13.98 -5.84
CA ALA A 332 -8.21 13.68 -5.85
C ALA A 332 -7.49 14.48 -6.95
N ALA A 333 -8.00 14.44 -8.18
CA ALA A 333 -7.40 15.10 -9.34
C ALA A 333 -7.40 16.64 -9.21
N ILE A 334 -8.48 17.26 -8.71
CA ILE A 334 -8.55 18.70 -8.46
C ILE A 334 -7.53 19.10 -7.39
N GLY A 335 -7.44 18.34 -6.30
CA GLY A 335 -6.43 18.56 -5.26
C GLY A 335 -4.99 18.44 -5.80
N GLN A 336 -4.75 17.59 -6.80
CA GLN A 336 -3.43 17.47 -7.42
C GLN A 336 -3.09 18.64 -8.34
N PHE A 337 -4.07 19.20 -9.06
CA PHE A 337 -3.84 20.43 -9.83
C PHE A 337 -3.35 21.53 -8.91
N ASP A 338 -3.89 21.62 -7.70
CA ASP A 338 -3.47 22.57 -6.69
C ASP A 338 -1.99 22.44 -6.34
N ALA A 339 -1.56 21.23 -5.98
CA ALA A 339 -0.17 20.94 -5.65
C ALA A 339 0.80 21.23 -6.81
N LEU A 340 0.36 20.96 -8.04
CA LEU A 340 1.14 21.17 -9.26
C LEU A 340 1.29 22.65 -9.61
N ILE A 341 0.22 23.44 -9.45
CA ILE A 341 0.26 24.91 -9.60
C ILE A 341 1.20 25.50 -8.55
N LEU A 342 1.08 25.09 -7.28
CA LEU A 342 1.94 25.59 -6.19
C LEU A 342 3.43 25.23 -6.40
N ALA A 343 3.73 24.06 -6.95
CA ALA A 343 5.11 23.63 -7.18
C ALA A 343 5.82 24.38 -8.31
N CYS A 344 5.09 24.84 -9.32
CA CYS A 344 5.68 25.55 -10.47
C CYS A 344 4.73 26.58 -11.12
N PRO A 345 4.35 27.66 -10.41
CA PRO A 345 3.25 28.55 -10.82
C PRO A 345 3.43 29.14 -12.24
N GLN A 346 4.63 29.69 -12.48
CA GLN A 346 5.00 30.33 -13.75
C GLN A 346 5.01 29.38 -14.96
N ARG A 347 5.16 28.08 -14.75
CA ARG A 347 5.08 27.08 -15.84
C ARG A 347 3.69 26.46 -15.94
N ALA A 348 3.01 26.28 -14.82
CA ALA A 348 1.64 25.81 -14.77
C ALA A 348 0.68 26.75 -15.52
N SER A 349 0.94 28.08 -15.48
CA SER A 349 0.21 29.09 -16.26
C SER A 349 0.12 28.78 -17.76
N THR A 350 1.12 28.10 -18.34
CA THR A 350 1.13 27.74 -19.77
C THR A 350 0.02 26.75 -20.10
N TYR A 351 -0.42 25.95 -19.12
CA TYR A 351 -1.46 24.94 -19.24
C TYR A 351 -2.81 25.42 -18.67
N THR A 352 -2.96 26.70 -18.37
CA THR A 352 -4.19 27.27 -17.78
C THR A 352 -5.43 26.90 -18.58
N ALA A 353 -5.38 26.99 -19.92
CA ALA A 353 -6.51 26.65 -20.77
C ALA A 353 -6.95 25.18 -20.61
N ASP A 354 -6.00 24.24 -20.58
CA ASP A 354 -6.26 22.81 -20.43
C ASP A 354 -6.83 22.50 -19.03
N ILE A 355 -6.25 23.11 -17.99
CA ILE A 355 -6.71 22.93 -16.61
C ILE A 355 -8.13 23.49 -16.44
N VAL A 356 -8.39 24.72 -16.94
CA VAL A 356 -9.72 25.34 -16.87
C VAL A 356 -10.75 24.52 -17.65
N ALA A 357 -10.40 23.97 -18.82
CA ALA A 357 -11.30 23.11 -19.58
C ALA A 357 -11.66 21.82 -18.83
N ALA A 358 -10.68 21.17 -18.20
CA ALA A 358 -10.92 19.97 -17.39
C ALA A 358 -11.78 20.26 -16.15
N LEU A 359 -11.49 21.36 -15.44
CA LEU A 359 -12.28 21.83 -14.32
C LEU A 359 -13.71 22.18 -14.75
N ALA A 360 -13.89 22.77 -15.93
CA ALA A 360 -15.20 23.13 -16.47
C ALA A 360 -16.05 21.90 -16.77
N TYR A 361 -15.42 20.83 -17.27
CA TYR A 361 -16.09 19.55 -17.47
C TYR A 361 -16.56 18.98 -16.12
N SER A 362 -15.65 18.85 -15.14
CA SER A 362 -15.97 18.38 -13.79
C SER A 362 -17.11 19.19 -13.17
N TRP A 363 -17.00 20.52 -13.20
CA TRP A 363 -18.04 21.43 -12.71
C TRP A 363 -19.39 21.21 -13.38
N SER A 364 -19.43 21.15 -14.71
CA SER A 364 -20.68 20.94 -15.44
C SER A 364 -21.36 19.62 -15.06
N SER A 365 -20.56 18.59 -14.78
CA SER A 365 -21.09 17.29 -14.34
C SER A 365 -21.67 17.33 -12.92
N THR A 366 -21.21 18.24 -12.05
CA THR A 366 -21.76 18.41 -10.68
C THR A 366 -23.15 19.03 -10.64
N LEU A 367 -23.54 19.74 -11.69
CA LEU A 367 -24.83 20.43 -11.79
C LEU A 367 -25.92 19.56 -12.41
N HIS A 368 -25.62 18.30 -12.72
CA HIS A 368 -26.59 17.37 -13.28
C HIS A 368 -27.60 16.94 -12.21
N GLU A 369 -28.89 16.83 -12.55
CA GLU A 369 -29.97 16.50 -11.59
C GLU A 369 -29.74 15.17 -10.86
N GLN A 370 -29.04 14.24 -11.53
CA GLN A 370 -28.65 12.93 -11.01
C GLN A 370 -27.59 12.98 -9.90
N CYS A 371 -27.00 14.14 -9.61
CA CYS A 371 -26.04 14.32 -8.51
C CYS A 371 -26.69 14.33 -7.12
N SER A 372 -28.02 14.36 -7.01
CA SER A 372 -28.76 14.51 -5.74
C SER A 372 -28.46 13.41 -4.69
N GLY A 373 -27.86 12.29 -5.08
CA GLY A 373 -27.42 11.20 -4.19
C GLY A 373 -25.91 10.98 -4.10
N VAL A 374 -25.09 11.78 -4.79
CA VAL A 374 -23.62 11.61 -4.82
C VAL A 374 -22.99 12.43 -3.69
N VAL A 375 -22.17 11.76 -2.87
CA VAL A 375 -21.44 12.41 -1.77
C VAL A 375 -20.30 13.28 -2.34
N ASN A 376 -20.02 14.40 -1.67
CA ASN A 376 -18.91 15.33 -1.96
C ASN A 376 -19.05 16.28 -3.16
N VAL A 377 -20.22 16.38 -3.78
CA VAL A 377 -20.42 17.30 -4.92
C VAL A 377 -20.11 18.76 -4.54
N GLY A 378 -20.55 19.22 -3.36
CA GLY A 378 -20.24 20.57 -2.88
C GLY A 378 -18.74 20.79 -2.65
N LEU A 379 -18.02 19.77 -2.18
CA LEU A 379 -16.56 19.86 -1.99
C LEU A 379 -15.81 19.93 -3.33
N ILE A 380 -16.28 19.21 -4.36
CA ILE A 380 -15.74 19.33 -5.72
C ILE A 380 -15.89 20.77 -6.21
N GLN A 381 -17.05 21.39 -6.00
CA GLN A 381 -17.31 22.77 -6.41
C GLN A 381 -16.41 23.76 -5.67
N GLU A 382 -16.30 23.63 -4.34
CA GLU A 382 -15.43 24.47 -3.52
C GLU A 382 -13.95 24.38 -3.94
N LEU A 383 -13.43 23.16 -4.09
CA LEU A 383 -12.05 22.95 -4.51
C LEU A 383 -11.80 23.46 -5.93
N THR A 384 -12.78 23.30 -6.83
CA THR A 384 -12.69 23.83 -8.20
C THR A 384 -12.53 25.35 -8.19
N LEU A 385 -13.35 26.06 -7.40
CA LEU A 385 -13.25 27.51 -7.26
C LEU A 385 -11.92 27.93 -6.62
N SER A 386 -11.43 27.18 -5.64
CA SER A 386 -10.12 27.42 -5.01
C SER A 386 -8.97 27.32 -6.02
N VAL A 387 -8.94 26.25 -6.82
CA VAL A 387 -7.92 26.06 -7.87
C VAL A 387 -8.03 27.13 -8.95
N LEU A 388 -9.25 27.46 -9.40
CA LEU A 388 -9.46 28.56 -10.35
C LEU A 388 -9.00 29.91 -9.79
N GLY A 389 -9.23 30.19 -8.51
CA GLY A 389 -8.76 31.41 -7.86
C GLY A 389 -7.24 31.53 -7.87
N ARG A 390 -6.52 30.42 -7.64
CA ARG A 390 -5.07 30.38 -7.77
C ARG A 390 -4.59 30.56 -9.20
N LEU A 391 -5.22 29.89 -10.18
CA LEU A 391 -4.90 30.12 -11.59
C LEU A 391 -5.16 31.58 -12.01
N ASN A 392 -6.24 32.18 -11.51
CA ASN A 392 -6.58 33.56 -11.81
C ASN A 392 -5.56 34.54 -11.22
N HIS A 393 -4.98 34.22 -10.06
CA HIS A 393 -3.89 35.01 -9.50
C HIS A 393 -2.63 34.97 -10.38
N GLU A 394 -2.28 33.80 -10.91
CA GLU A 394 -1.08 33.62 -11.73
C GLU A 394 -1.26 34.09 -13.19
N SER A 395 -2.48 34.03 -13.73
CA SER A 395 -2.78 34.29 -15.16
C SER A 395 -4.21 34.81 -15.36
N PRO A 396 -4.53 36.02 -14.86
CA PRO A 396 -5.87 36.58 -14.87
C PRO A 396 -6.44 36.72 -16.28
N ASP A 397 -5.63 37.14 -17.26
CA ASP A 397 -6.08 37.36 -18.64
C ASP A 397 -6.58 36.07 -19.30
N ILE A 398 -5.81 34.98 -19.17
CA ILE A 398 -6.12 33.69 -19.78
C ILE A 398 -7.36 33.08 -19.12
N VAL A 399 -7.43 33.13 -17.78
CA VAL A 399 -8.59 32.64 -17.02
C VAL A 399 -9.83 33.45 -17.37
N GLY A 400 -9.75 34.78 -17.41
CA GLY A 400 -10.86 35.66 -17.76
C GLY A 400 -11.39 35.43 -19.17
N ILE A 401 -10.51 35.24 -20.15
CA ILE A 401 -10.90 34.89 -21.53
C ILE A 401 -11.57 33.51 -21.58
N ALA A 402 -11.01 32.51 -20.90
CA ALA A 402 -11.56 31.15 -20.87
C ALA A 402 -12.94 31.11 -20.20
N ILE A 403 -13.10 31.75 -19.05
CA ILE A 403 -14.37 31.83 -18.32
C ILE A 403 -15.42 32.59 -19.14
N THR A 404 -15.06 33.70 -19.78
CA THR A 404 -15.97 34.44 -20.67
C THR A 404 -16.46 33.55 -21.80
N ARG A 405 -15.56 32.83 -22.49
CA ARG A 405 -15.93 31.88 -23.56
C ARG A 405 -16.85 30.76 -23.07
N LEU A 406 -16.56 30.18 -21.91
CA LEU A 406 -17.37 29.12 -21.30
C LEU A 406 -18.77 29.64 -20.92
N HIS A 407 -18.84 30.82 -20.31
CA HIS A 407 -20.10 31.48 -19.98
C HIS A 407 -20.91 31.79 -21.23
N ASP A 408 -20.31 32.35 -22.27
CA ASP A 408 -21.03 32.71 -23.50
C ASP A 408 -21.58 31.46 -24.21
N ALA A 409 -20.88 30.33 -24.12
CA ALA A 409 -21.37 29.05 -24.63
C ALA A 409 -22.46 28.41 -23.74
N ARG A 410 -22.37 28.54 -22.41
CA ARG A 410 -23.33 27.97 -21.43
C ARG A 410 -23.56 28.91 -20.24
N PRO A 411 -24.40 29.95 -20.38
CA PRO A 411 -24.54 31.00 -19.37
C PRO A 411 -25.00 30.48 -18.00
N ALA A 412 -26.00 29.59 -17.98
CA ALA A 412 -26.56 29.06 -16.75
C ALA A 412 -25.55 28.22 -15.92
N VAL A 413 -24.60 27.55 -16.57
CA VAL A 413 -23.63 26.65 -15.93
C VAL A 413 -22.48 27.41 -15.30
N PHE A 414 -22.01 28.48 -15.96
CA PHE A 414 -20.79 29.20 -15.59
C PHE A 414 -21.04 30.64 -15.10
N ALA A 415 -22.30 31.01 -14.81
CA ALA A 415 -22.64 32.32 -14.23
C ALA A 415 -21.83 32.63 -12.95
N GLN A 416 -21.72 31.65 -12.05
CA GLN A 416 -20.96 31.79 -10.80
C GLN A 416 -19.48 32.06 -11.06
N TRP A 417 -18.87 31.42 -12.06
CA TRP A 417 -17.47 31.63 -12.41
C TRP A 417 -17.23 33.04 -12.95
N LYS A 418 -18.12 33.52 -13.84
CA LYS A 418 -18.04 34.88 -14.37
C LYS A 418 -18.18 35.93 -13.27
N GLN A 419 -19.11 35.73 -12.34
CA GLN A 419 -19.31 36.61 -11.18
C GLN A 419 -18.07 36.63 -10.27
N ALA A 420 -17.43 35.48 -10.06
CA ALA A 420 -16.29 35.36 -9.15
C ALA A 420 -15.00 35.97 -9.71
N PHE A 421 -14.74 35.85 -11.02
CA PHE A 421 -13.41 36.09 -11.59
C PHE A 421 -13.32 37.16 -12.69
N VAL A 422 -14.44 37.59 -13.29
CA VAL A 422 -14.42 38.55 -14.41
C VAL A 422 -15.03 39.91 -14.05
N THR A 423 -15.87 39.97 -13.02
CA THR A 423 -16.64 41.20 -12.67
C THR A 423 -15.98 42.05 -11.59
N LYS A 424 -14.74 41.73 -11.21
CA LYS A 424 -13.86 42.54 -10.35
C LYS A 424 -12.71 43.05 -11.20
#